data_AF-A0A2R3IKQ1-F1
#
_entry.id   AF-A0A2R3IKQ1-F1
#
_cell.length_a   1.000
_cell.length_b   1.000
_cell.length_c   1.000
_cell.angle_alpha   90.00
_cell.angle_beta   90.00
_cell.angle_gamma   90.00
#
_symmetry.space_group_name_H-M   'P 1'
#
loop_
_entity.id
_entity.type
_entity.pdbx_description
1 polymer ?
#
loop_
_entity_poly.entity_id
_entity_poly.type
_entity_poly.pdbx_seq_one_letter_code
_entity_poly.pdbx_strand_id
1 'polypeptide(L)'
;MKVLDTQIHQIRQDRVTLRFEPQKVLRDNLNENKFYVTGRSVSEGPAGDKKRSNRTYEFELMIKDYKPVLSWVSTNSGDARTQDVVDRENNKAEKKAEREKRKNQQH
;
A
#
# COMPACT_ATOMS: atom_id res chain seq x y z
N MET A 1 9.39 14.72 -18.96
CA MET A 1 8.07 14.04 -18.85
C MET A 1 7.79 12.98 -19.93
N LYS A 2 8.76 12.53 -20.76
CA LYS A 2 8.48 11.57 -21.86
C LYS A 2 8.27 10.10 -21.45
N VAL A 3 8.75 9.69 -20.28
CA VAL A 3 8.76 8.27 -19.89
C VAL A 3 7.36 7.80 -19.43
N LEU A 4 6.62 8.67 -18.71
CA LEU A 4 5.29 8.34 -18.21
C LEU A 4 4.27 8.20 -19.35
N ASP A 5 4.29 9.13 -20.32
CA ASP A 5 3.38 9.09 -21.48
C ASP A 5 3.62 7.84 -22.35
N THR A 6 4.88 7.45 -22.53
CA THR A 6 5.23 6.23 -23.27
C THR A 6 4.70 4.97 -22.56
N GLN A 7 4.82 4.90 -21.23
CA GLN A 7 4.26 3.79 -20.45
C GLN A 7 2.73 3.75 -20.53
N ILE A 8 2.06 4.91 -20.46
CA ILE A 8 0.60 5.00 -20.58
C ILE A 8 0.14 4.53 -21.97
N HIS A 9 0.90 4.88 -23.03
CA HIS A 9 0.58 4.46 -24.39
C HIS A 9 0.73 2.95 -24.58
N GLN A 10 1.80 2.35 -24.04
CA GLN A 10 2.01 0.90 -24.05
C GLN A 10 0.89 0.15 -23.31
N ILE A 11 0.48 0.64 -22.13
CA ILE A 11 -0.65 0.05 -21.38
C ILE A 11 -1.95 0.05 -22.22
N ARG A 12 -2.21 1.11 -22.99
CA ARG A 12 -3.39 1.18 -23.88
C ARG A 12 -3.29 0.23 -25.06
N GLN A 13 -2.11 0.08 -25.67
CA GLN A 13 -1.91 -0.84 -26.80
C GLN A 13 -2.00 -2.30 -26.37
N ASP A 14 -1.49 -2.63 -25.19
CA ASP A 14 -1.39 -3.99 -24.69
C ASP A 14 -2.70 -4.51 -24.07
N ARG A 15 -3.82 -3.75 -24.12
CA ARG A 15 -5.12 -4.13 -23.52
C ARG A 15 -4.98 -4.67 -22.09
N VAL A 16 -4.04 -4.13 -21.31
CA VAL A 16 -3.78 -4.61 -19.95
C VAL A 16 -4.97 -4.25 -19.09
N THR A 17 -5.63 -5.26 -18.52
CA THR A 17 -6.71 -5.04 -17.55
C THR A 17 -6.14 -5.11 -16.14
N LEU A 18 -6.50 -4.13 -15.31
CA LEU A 18 -6.15 -4.06 -13.90
C LEU A 18 -7.42 -4.23 -13.09
N ARG A 19 -7.48 -5.30 -12.29
CA ARG A 19 -8.55 -5.54 -11.33
C ARG A 19 -7.97 -5.56 -9.94
N PHE A 20 -8.70 -4.99 -8.99
CA PHE A 20 -8.37 -5.11 -7.57
C PHE A 20 -9.49 -5.86 -6.85
N GLU A 21 -9.09 -6.87 -6.07
CA GLU A 21 -9.97 -7.68 -5.24
C GLU A 21 -9.70 -7.32 -3.77
N PRO A 22 -10.52 -6.44 -3.16
CA PRO A 22 -10.34 -6.06 -1.77
C PRO A 22 -10.61 -7.27 -0.86
N GLN A 23 -9.76 -7.46 0.13
CA GLN A 23 -9.87 -8.57 1.09
C GLN A 23 -10.10 -8.07 2.52
N LYS A 24 -9.53 -6.92 2.87
CA LYS A 24 -9.65 -6.35 4.21
C LYS A 24 -9.66 -4.83 4.12
N VAL A 25 -10.52 -4.22 4.93
CA VAL A 25 -10.58 -2.77 5.13
C VAL A 25 -10.26 -2.51 6.60
N LEU A 26 -9.33 -1.60 6.85
CA LEU A 26 -9.00 -1.09 8.16
C LEU A 26 -9.19 0.42 8.16
N ARG A 27 -9.59 0.95 9.31
CA ARG A 27 -9.63 2.39 9.58
C ARG A 27 -8.44 2.71 10.49
N ASP A 28 -7.81 3.86 10.28
CA ASP A 28 -6.75 4.31 11.18
C ASP A 28 -7.32 4.68 12.55
N ASN A 29 -6.58 4.39 13.61
CA ASN A 29 -7.00 4.67 14.98
C ASN A 29 -6.74 6.13 15.40
N LEU A 30 -5.80 6.82 14.75
CA LEU A 30 -5.44 8.21 15.03
C LEU A 30 -6.13 9.18 14.07
N ASN A 31 -6.29 8.78 12.81
CA ASN A 31 -6.97 9.55 11.78
C ASN A 31 -8.23 8.83 11.29
N GLU A 32 -9.36 9.23 11.85
CA GLU A 32 -10.68 8.72 11.51
C GLU A 32 -11.06 8.82 10.02
N ASN A 33 -10.44 9.70 9.25
CA ASN A 33 -10.72 9.83 7.82
C ASN A 33 -9.83 8.91 6.97
N LYS A 34 -8.83 8.26 7.56
CA LYS A 34 -7.86 7.43 6.85
C LYS A 34 -8.26 5.96 6.86
N PHE A 35 -8.24 5.37 5.68
CA PHE A 35 -8.58 3.97 5.43
C PHE A 35 -7.44 3.24 4.74
N TYR A 36 -7.30 1.96 5.07
CA TYR A 36 -6.36 1.04 4.46
C TYR A 36 -7.16 -0.13 3.86
N VAL A 37 -7.10 -0.29 2.55
CA VAL A 37 -7.75 -1.38 1.83
C VAL A 37 -6.69 -2.31 1.28
N THR A 38 -6.52 -3.47 1.91
CA THR A 38 -5.59 -4.50 1.45
C THR A 38 -6.31 -5.53 0.58
N GLY A 39 -5.62 -6.04 -0.43
CA GLY A 39 -6.18 -7.03 -1.32
C GLY A 39 -5.23 -7.47 -2.43
N ARG A 40 -5.79 -8.11 -3.45
CA ARG A 40 -5.04 -8.64 -4.59
C ARG A 40 -5.25 -7.77 -5.81
N SER A 41 -4.16 -7.22 -6.33
CA SER A 41 -4.14 -6.65 -7.68
C SER A 41 -3.89 -7.78 -8.68
N VAL A 42 -4.77 -7.90 -9.66
CA VAL A 42 -4.68 -8.82 -10.78
C VAL A 42 -4.44 -7.98 -12.03
N SER A 43 -3.29 -8.15 -12.66
CA SER A 43 -3.00 -7.59 -13.97
C SER A 43 -3.03 -8.71 -15.01
N GLU A 44 -3.85 -8.55 -16.03
CA GLU A 44 -3.95 -9.49 -17.15
C GLU A 44 -3.49 -8.79 -18.42
N GLY A 45 -2.46 -9.37 -19.04
CA GLY A 45 -1.91 -8.89 -20.31
C GLY A 45 -2.68 -9.45 -21.51
N PRO A 46 -2.33 -9.02 -22.73
CA PRO A 46 -3.05 -9.40 -23.95
C PRO A 46 -2.90 -10.89 -24.29
N ALA A 47 -1.85 -11.55 -23.78
CA ALA A 47 -1.62 -12.98 -23.91
C ALA A 47 -2.39 -13.84 -22.89
N GLY A 48 -3.14 -13.24 -21.96
CA GLY A 48 -3.92 -13.93 -20.93
C GLY A 48 -3.16 -14.28 -19.65
N ASP A 49 -1.87 -13.96 -19.57
CA ASP A 49 -1.08 -14.17 -18.35
C ASP A 49 -1.55 -13.26 -17.22
N LYS A 50 -1.98 -13.89 -16.11
CA LYS A 50 -2.50 -13.21 -14.92
C LYS A 50 -1.41 -13.10 -13.87
N LYS A 51 -0.89 -11.90 -13.66
CA LYS A 51 0.01 -11.60 -12.55
C LYS A 51 -0.80 -11.11 -11.36
N ARG A 52 -0.67 -11.80 -10.23
CA ARG A 52 -1.29 -11.44 -8.95
C ARG A 52 -0.24 -10.84 -8.02
N SER A 53 -0.57 -9.73 -7.39
CA SER A 53 0.29 -9.11 -6.36
C SER A 53 -0.55 -8.58 -5.21
N ASN A 54 -0.08 -8.75 -3.98
CA ASN A 54 -0.69 -8.11 -2.82
C ASN A 54 -0.45 -6.59 -2.90
N ARG A 55 -1.53 -5.82 -2.75
CA ARG A 55 -1.49 -4.37 -2.71
C ARG A 55 -2.36 -3.83 -1.60
N THR A 56 -1.93 -2.71 -1.04
CA THR A 56 -2.70 -1.92 -0.10
C THR A 56 -2.89 -0.52 -0.66
N TYR A 57 -4.14 -0.07 -0.73
CA TYR A 57 -4.48 1.32 -0.98
C TYR A 57 -4.71 2.01 0.36
N GLU A 58 -4.08 3.15 0.54
CA GLU A 58 -4.26 4.00 1.71
C GLU A 58 -4.87 5.30 1.21
N PHE A 59 -5.96 5.75 1.80
CA PHE A 59 -6.57 7.02 1.38
C PHE A 59 -7.28 7.70 2.53
N GLU A 60 -7.44 9.01 2.39
CA GLU A 60 -8.25 9.82 3.29
C GLU A 60 -9.55 10.22 2.59
N LEU A 61 -10.68 9.92 3.23
CA LEU A 61 -12.02 10.23 2.75
C LEU A 61 -12.68 11.23 3.70
N MET A 62 -13.03 12.40 3.18
CA MET A 62 -13.74 13.44 3.92
C MET A 62 -15.08 13.77 3.25
N ILE A 63 -16.03 14.27 4.02
CA ILE A 63 -17.27 14.85 3.47
C ILE A 63 -17.14 16.37 3.47
N LYS A 64 -17.24 16.99 2.30
CA LYS A 64 -17.28 18.45 2.14
C LYS A 64 -18.48 18.82 1.29
N ASP A 65 -19.31 19.75 1.74
CA ASP A 65 -20.54 20.18 1.04
C ASP A 65 -21.43 19.00 0.63
N TYR A 66 -21.61 18.04 1.55
CA TYR A 66 -22.35 16.79 1.33
C TYR A 66 -21.80 15.87 0.23
N LYS A 67 -20.54 16.03 -0.16
CA LYS A 67 -19.86 15.22 -1.18
C LYS A 67 -18.66 14.48 -0.60
N PRO A 68 -18.45 13.20 -0.96
CA PRO A 68 -17.22 12.49 -0.62
C PRO A 68 -16.05 13.06 -1.42
N VAL A 69 -14.97 13.39 -0.73
CA VAL A 69 -13.73 13.91 -1.30
C VAL A 69 -12.58 13.04 -0.81
N LEU A 70 -11.84 12.47 -1.77
CA LEU A 70 -10.55 11.84 -1.50
C LEU A 70 -9.49 12.94 -1.41
N SER A 71 -9.01 13.25 -0.20
CA SER A 71 -7.96 14.28 -0.02
C SER A 71 -6.56 13.75 -0.27
N TRP A 72 -6.36 12.45 -0.07
CA TRP A 72 -5.07 11.82 -0.22
C TRP A 72 -5.23 10.35 -0.62
N VAL A 73 -4.31 9.87 -1.45
CA VAL A 73 -4.23 8.45 -1.83
C VAL A 73 -2.77 8.04 -1.98
N SER A 74 -2.45 6.85 -1.50
CA SER A 74 -1.17 6.18 -1.70
C SER A 74 -1.39 4.70 -1.97
N THR A 75 -0.42 4.08 -2.64
CA THR A 75 -0.42 2.66 -2.96
C THR A 75 0.87 2.04 -2.48
N ASN A 76 0.75 1.04 -1.62
CA ASN A 76 1.86 0.30 -1.06
C ASN A 76 1.81 -1.18 -1.51
N SER A 77 2.98 -1.76 -1.73
CA SER A 77 3.14 -3.20 -1.95
C SER A 77 3.12 -3.92 -0.61
N GLY A 78 2.36 -5.01 -0.49
CA GLY A 78 2.24 -5.78 0.76
C GLY A 78 1.13 -5.30 1.69
N ASP A 79 1.29 -5.59 2.98
CA ASP A 79 0.28 -5.33 4.02
C ASP A 79 0.17 -3.85 4.41
N ALA A 80 -0.96 -3.49 5.03
CA ALA A 80 -1.21 -2.15 5.51
C ALA A 80 -0.22 -1.73 6.59
N ARG A 81 0.39 -0.57 6.40
CA ARG A 81 1.23 0.08 7.42
C ARG A 81 0.36 0.98 8.28
N THR A 82 -0.52 0.37 9.08
CA THR A 82 -1.25 1.10 10.12
C THR A 82 -0.28 1.60 11.18
N GLN A 83 -0.64 2.65 11.92
CA GLN A 83 0.24 3.19 12.96
C GLN A 83 0.65 2.12 13.97
N ASP A 84 -0.28 1.25 14.40
CA ASP A 84 0.02 0.14 15.31
C ASP A 84 1.09 -0.83 14.76
N VAL A 85 1.09 -1.05 13.43
CA VAL A 85 2.07 -1.92 12.77
C VAL A 85 3.43 -1.22 12.74
N VAL A 86 3.46 0.06 12.39
CA VAL A 86 4.68 0.88 12.39
C VAL A 86 5.30 0.91 13.78
N ASP A 87 4.49 1.18 14.81
CA ASP A 87 4.94 1.23 16.20
C ASP A 87 5.46 -0.13 16.67
N ARG A 88 4.80 -1.23 16.29
CA ARG A 88 5.26 -2.58 16.60
C ARG A 88 6.59 -2.91 15.91
N GLU A 89 6.78 -2.49 14.67
CA GLU A 89 8.03 -2.70 13.94
C GLU A 89 9.18 -1.88 14.52
N ASN A 90 8.96 -0.61 14.86
CA ASN A 90 9.94 0.24 15.52
C ASN A 90 10.38 -0.35 16.87
N ASN A 91 9.42 -0.75 17.71
CA ASN A 91 9.70 -1.39 19.00
C ASN A 91 10.49 -2.70 18.86
N LYS A 92 10.25 -3.48 17.79
CA LYS A 92 11.02 -4.70 17.51
C LYS A 92 12.44 -4.38 17.03
N ALA A 93 12.59 -3.36 16.18
CA ALA A 93 13.89 -2.93 15.68
C ALA A 93 14.78 -2.41 16.81
N GLU A 94 14.24 -1.59 17.71
CA GLU A 94 14.94 -1.08 18.89
C GLU A 94 15.43 -2.21 19.81
N LYS A 95 14.55 -3.17 20.13
CA LYS A 95 14.91 -4.35 20.94
C LYS A 95 15.97 -5.22 20.28
N LYS A 96 15.98 -5.30 18.94
CA LYS A 96 17.00 -6.07 18.21
C LYS A 96 18.35 -5.35 18.22
N ALA A 97 18.36 -4.04 17.98
CA ALA A 97 19.57 -3.21 18.03
C ALA A 97 20.19 -3.20 19.44
N GLU A 98 19.37 -3.17 20.50
CA GLU A 98 19.86 -3.25 21.88
C GLU A 98 20.51 -4.61 22.18
N ARG A 99 19.93 -5.71 21.69
CA ARG A 99 20.50 -7.06 21.84
C ARG A 99 21.82 -7.21 21.07
N GLU A 100 21.93 -6.63 19.89
CA GLU A 100 23.18 -6.64 19.10
C GLU A 100 24.27 -5.80 19.76
N LYS A 101 23.95 -4.62 20.31
CA LYS A 101 24.88 -3.81 21.10
C LYS A 101 25.40 -4.57 22.34
N ARG A 102 24.52 -5.26 23.07
CA ARG A 102 24.92 -6.07 24.24
C ARG A 102 25.83 -7.24 23.87
N LYS A 103 25.59 -7.88 22.73
CA LYS A 103 26.47 -8.97 22.23
C LYS A 103 27.85 -8.46 21.81
N ASN A 104 27.93 -7.30 21.16
CA ASN A 104 29.20 -6.70 20.74
C ASN A 104 30.03 -6.12 21.88
N GLN A 105 29.45 -5.86 23.06
CA GLN A 105 30.17 -5.41 24.24
C GLN A 105 30.70 -6.56 25.12
N GLN A 106 30.33 -7.81 24.83
CA GLN A 106 30.75 -9.01 25.56
C GLN A 106 31.87 -9.81 24.86
N HIS A 107 32.40 -9.29 23.76
CA HIS A 107 33.59 -9.77 23.06
C HIS A 107 34.70 -8.72 23.13
#